data_AF-S6VZE1-F1
#
_entry.id   AF-S6VZE1-F1
#
_cell.length_a   1.000
_cell.length_b   1.000
_cell.length_c   1.000
_cell.angle_alpha   90.00
_cell.angle_beta   90.00
_cell.angle_gamma   90.00
#
_symmetry.space_group_name_H-M   'P 1'
#
loop_
_entity.id
_entity.type
_entity.pdbx_description
1 polymer ?
#
loop_
_entity_poly.entity_id
_entity_poly.type
_entity_poly.pdbx_seq_one_letter_code
_entity_poly.pdbx_strand_id
1 'polypeptide(L)' 'MFTLRPHYAVLLLVAGGLAACGESSTLQVSDGTGPSPKLPEPNKTLIPTVNIAPAIGWEK' A
#
# COMPACT_ATOMS: atom_id res chain seq x y z
N MET A 1 28.52 26.12 -10.25
CA MET A 1 27.44 25.70 -11.17
C MET A 1 27.47 24.18 -11.23
N PHE A 2 26.71 23.48 -10.37
CA PHE A 2 26.73 22.02 -10.31
C PHE A 2 25.96 21.48 -11.51
N THR A 3 26.66 21.04 -12.55
CA THR A 3 26.04 20.41 -13.71
C THR A 3 25.56 19.02 -13.29
N LEU A 4 24.27 18.90 -12.97
CA LEU A 4 23.64 17.64 -12.57
C LEU A 4 23.70 16.67 -13.76
N ARG A 5 24.57 15.67 -13.64
CA ARG A 5 24.78 14.67 -14.70
C ARG A 5 23.52 13.80 -14.84
N PRO A 6 23.15 13.38 -16.06
CA PRO A 6 21.88 12.69 -16.33
C PRO A 6 21.68 11.40 -15.53
N HIS A 7 22.76 10.73 -15.11
CA HIS A 7 22.68 9.55 -14.23
C HIS A 7 22.10 9.84 -12.86
N TYR A 8 22.32 11.04 -12.29
CA TYR A 8 21.72 11.41 -11.01
C TYR A 8 20.21 11.58 -11.14
N ALA A 9 19.72 12.08 -12.27
CA ALA A 9 18.28 12.17 -12.54
C ALA A 9 17.63 10.78 -12.64
N VAL A 10 18.29 9.83 -13.32
CA VAL A 10 17.82 8.44 -13.42
C VAL A 10 17.80 7.77 -12.04
N LEU A 11 18.86 7.94 -11.24
CA LEU A 11 18.92 7.37 -9.89
C LEU A 11 17.82 7.92 -8.97
N LEU A 12 17.55 9.23 -9.03
CA LEU A 12 16.48 9.85 -8.24
C LEU A 12 15.10 9.33 -8.66
N LEU A 13 14.87 9.15 -9.96
CA LEU A 13 13.59 8.66 -10.48
C LEU A 13 13.32 7.21 -10.06
N VAL A 14 14.34 6.34 -10.14
CA VAL A 14 14.24 4.94 -9.70
C VAL A 14 14.01 4.85 -8.19
N ALA A 15 14.79 5.59 -7.40
CA ALA A 15 14.63 5.62 -5.95
C ALA A 15 13.26 6.14 -5.51
N GLY A 16 12.75 7.18 -6.18
CA GLY A 16 11.43 7.74 -5.92
C GLY A 16 10.29 6.76 -6.24
N GLY A 17 10.38 6.02 -7.34
CA GLY A 17 9.38 5.02 -7.72
C GLY A 17 9.27 3.86 -6.72
N LEU A 18 10.41 3.39 -6.20
CA LEU A 18 10.44 2.33 -5.18
C LEU A 18 9.83 2.78 -3.85
N ALA A 19 10.07 4.04 -3.44
CA ALA A 19 9.50 4.59 -2.22
C ALA A 19 7.98 4.84 -2.32
N ALA A 20 7.47 5.13 -3.51
CA ALA A 20 6.05 5.43 -3.72
C ALA A 20 5.14 4.18 -3.72
N CYS A 21 5.68 2.98 -3.96
CA CYS A 21 4.89 1.74 -4.04
C CYS A 21 4.70 1.00 -2.69
N GLY A 22 5.23 1.53 -1.59
CA GLY A 22 5.20 0.86 -0.28
C GLY A 22 4.14 1.43 0.66
N GLU A 23 2.90 0.95 0.60
CA GLU A 23 1.94 1.20 1.68
C GLU A 23 2.26 0.30 2.89
N SER A 24 2.32 0.88 4.09
CA SER A 24 2.60 0.14 5.34
C SER A 24 1.30 -0.14 6.08
N SER A 25 1.15 -1.37 6.60
CA SER A 25 -0.01 -1.72 7.44
C SER A 25 -0.01 -0.94 8.74
N THR A 26 -1.16 -0.36 9.09
CA THR A 26 -1.37 0.36 10.35
C THR A 26 -1.89 -0.53 11.49
N LEU A 27 -2.37 -1.74 11.18
CA LEU A 27 -2.86 -2.71 12.16
C LEU A 27 -1.77 -3.71 12.55
N GLN A 28 -1.82 -4.19 13.81
CA GLN A 28 -0.98 -5.30 14.24
C GLN A 28 -1.44 -6.59 13.56
N VAL A 29 -0.52 -7.55 13.39
CA VAL A 29 -0.83 -8.85 12.77
C VAL A 29 -1.99 -9.54 13.50
N SER A 30 -1.99 -9.50 14.84
CA SER A 30 -3.04 -10.09 15.66
C SER A 30 -4.43 -9.52 15.37
N ASP A 31 -4.54 -8.24 15.00
CA ASP A 31 -5.81 -7.58 14.71
C ASP A 31 -6.39 -8.01 13.34
N GLY A 32 -5.55 -8.52 12.43
CA GLY A 32 -5.94 -9.02 11.11
C GLY A 32 -6.19 -10.53 11.05
N THR A 33 -6.05 -11.24 12.17
CA THR A 33 -6.09 -12.73 12.22
C THR A 33 -7.07 -13.24 13.26
N GLY A 34 -7.75 -14.37 12.97
CA GLY A 34 -8.67 -15.03 13.91
C GLY A 34 -10.14 -14.95 13.47
N PRO A 35 -11.09 -15.36 14.33
CA PRO A 35 -12.51 -15.48 13.97
C PRO A 35 -13.22 -14.13 13.78
N SER A 36 -12.63 -13.02 14.22
CA SER A 36 -13.19 -11.67 14.08
C SER A 36 -12.07 -10.66 13.81
N PRO A 37 -11.51 -10.63 12.58
CA PRO A 37 -10.46 -9.67 12.23
C PRO A 37 -11.04 -8.26 12.14
N LYS A 38 -10.22 -7.26 12.49
CA LYS A 38 -10.55 -5.85 12.33
C LYS A 38 -10.25 -5.41 10.90
N LEU A 39 -11.27 -4.90 10.23
CA LEU A 39 -11.14 -4.33 8.88
C LEU A 39 -10.87 -2.82 8.98
N PRO A 40 -9.76 -2.30 8.41
CA PRO A 40 -9.55 -0.87 8.31
C PRO A 40 -10.58 -0.23 7.37
N GLU A 41 -10.87 1.05 7.61
CA GLU A 41 -11.75 1.83 6.75
C GLU A 41 -11.13 2.01 5.34
N PRO A 42 -11.94 2.10 4.28
CA PRO A 42 -11.45 2.31 2.92
C PRO A 42 -10.62 3.58 2.79
N ASN A 43 -9.39 3.46 2.26
CA ASN A 43 -8.53 4.61 2.03
C ASN A 43 -8.83 5.25 0.67
N LYS A 44 -9.01 6.58 0.65
CA LYS A 44 -9.24 7.34 -0.59
C LYS A 44 -7.91 7.64 -1.26
N THR A 45 -7.43 6.70 -2.07
CA THR A 45 -6.24 6.88 -2.91
C THR A 45 -6.61 7.07 -4.39
N LEU A 46 -5.60 7.30 -5.25
CA LEU A 46 -5.79 7.42 -6.70
C LEU A 46 -6.45 6.18 -7.31
N ILE A 47 -6.21 5.00 -6.74
CA ILE A 47 -6.87 3.75 -7.11
C ILE A 47 -7.92 3.46 -6.02
N PRO A 48 -9.21 3.69 -6.28
CA PRO A 48 -10.22 3.62 -5.24
C PRO A 48 -10.45 2.18 -4.77
N THR A 49 -10.76 2.02 -3.48
CA THR A 49 -11.28 0.77 -2.95
C THR A 49 -12.68 0.52 -3.50
N VAL A 50 -12.85 -0.58 -4.24
CA VAL A 50 -14.13 -1.00 -4.82
C VAL A 50 -14.74 -2.14 -4.00
N ASN A 51 -16.05 -2.08 -3.76
CA ASN A 51 -16.79 -3.14 -3.08
C ASN A 51 -17.17 -4.23 -4.09
N ILE A 52 -16.34 -5.26 -4.23
CA ILE A 52 -16.56 -6.34 -5.22
C ILE A 52 -17.57 -7.39 -4.74
N ALA A 53 -17.61 -7.71 -3.44
CA ALA A 53 -18.45 -8.78 -2.90
C ALA A 53 -18.59 -8.69 -1.36
N PRO A 54 -19.70 -9.21 -0.79
CA PRO A 54 -19.83 -9.37 0.65
C PRO A 54 -18.74 -10.32 1.18
N ALA A 55 -18.17 -10.00 2.35
CA ALA A 55 -17.22 -10.88 3.02
C ALA A 55 -17.97 -12.10 3.59
N ILE A 56 -17.87 -13.24 2.90
CA ILE A 56 -18.38 -14.53 3.37
C ILE A 56 -17.20 -15.26 4.04
N GLY A 57 -17.36 -15.64 5.31
CA GLY A 57 -16.35 -16.44 6.01
C GLY A 57 -16.19 -17.83 5.37
N TRP A 58 -15.06 -18.48 5.64
CA TRP A 58 -14.82 -19.84 5.15
C TRP A 58 -15.84 -20.83 5.73
N GLU A 59 -16.42 -21.66 4.87
CA GLU A 59 -17.21 -22.85 5.25
C GLU A 59 -16.35 -23.71 6.19
N LYS A 60 -16.91 -24.18 7.31
CA LYS A 60 -16.21 -25.02 8.29
C LYS A 60 -16.09 -26.46 7.82
#